data_AF-A0A7W1LWP2-F1
#
_entry.id   AF-A0A7W1LWP2-F1
#
_cell.length_a   1.000
_cell.length_b   1.000
_cell.length_c   1.000
_cell.angle_alpha   90.00
_cell.angle_beta   90.00
_cell.angle_gamma   90.00
#
_symmetry.space_group_name_H-M   'P 1'
#
loop_
_entity.id
_entity.type
_entity.pdbx_description
1 polymer ?
#
loop_
_entity_poly.entity_id
_entity_poly.type
_entity_poly.pdbx_seq_one_letter_code
_entity_poly.pdbx_strand_id
1 'polypeptide(L)' 'MSFRRAAVFLPRQTKSVRITVVGCGGTGSWIAAQVARTGRVLIEQGRRVQIMFIDPDRVSAANVPRSC' A
#
# COMPACT_ATOMS: atom_id res chain seq x y z
N MET A 1 -0.75 -7.77 35.35
CA MET A 1 0.21 -7.10 34.43
C MET A 1 0.10 -5.59 34.64
N SER A 2 1.18 -4.91 35.03
CA SER A 2 1.17 -3.48 35.38
C SER A 2 1.88 -2.65 34.32
N PHE A 3 1.20 -1.63 33.77
CA PHE A 3 1.76 -0.67 32.81
C PHE A 3 2.55 0.47 33.48
N ARG A 4 2.91 0.36 34.78
CA ARG A 4 3.52 1.44 35.60
C ARG A 4 4.85 2.01 35.08
N ARG A 5 5.48 1.39 34.09
CA ARG A 5 6.75 1.83 33.46
C ARG A 5 6.73 1.82 31.93
N ALA A 6 5.55 1.82 31.32
CA ALA A 6 5.48 1.92 29.86
C ALA A 6 6.02 3.30 29.43
N ALA A 7 7.09 3.31 28.64
CA ALA A 7 7.57 4.54 28.01
C ALA A 7 6.53 4.98 26.99
N VAL A 8 6.18 6.28 26.98
CA VAL A 8 5.29 6.84 25.96
C VAL A 8 6.02 6.79 24.63
N PHE A 9 5.63 5.85 23.77
CA PHE A 9 6.10 5.80 22.39
C PHE A 9 5.22 6.72 21.55
N LEU A 10 5.74 7.91 21.23
CA LEU A 10 5.19 8.74 20.17
C LEU A 10 5.89 8.34 18.87
N PRO A 11 5.28 7.50 18.00
CA PRO A 11 5.87 7.19 16.72
C PRO A 11 6.10 8.50 15.97
N ARG A 12 7.34 8.71 15.53
CA ARG A 12 7.68 9.86 14.69
C ARG A 12 6.80 9.80 13.45
N GLN A 13 5.87 10.75 13.34
CA GLN A 13 4.99 10.82 12.19
C GLN A 13 5.84 11.14 10.95
N THR A 14 6.05 10.14 10.10
CA THR A 14 6.80 10.30 8.87
C THR A 14 5.98 11.14 7.88
N LYS A 15 6.61 12.11 7.22
CA LYS A 15 5.95 12.90 6.17
C LYS A 15 5.86 12.15 4.84
N SER A 16 6.49 10.97 4.71
CA SER A 16 6.61 10.26 3.44
C SER A 16 6.28 8.78 3.55
N VAL A 17 5.35 8.32 2.72
CA VAL A 17 4.94 6.92 2.66
C VAL A 17 5.31 6.37 1.29
N ARG A 18 6.00 5.21 1.28
CA ARG A 18 6.26 4.45 0.05
C ARG A 18 5.57 3.10 0.17
N ILE A 19 4.73 2.79 -0.81
CA ILE A 19 4.06 1.50 -0.94
C ILE A 19 4.61 0.83 -2.20
N THR A 20 5.10 -0.39 -2.07
CA THR A 20 5.58 -1.20 -3.20
C THR A 20 4.80 -2.49 -3.22
N VAL A 21 4.11 -2.74 -4.32
CA VAL A 21 3.35 -3.96 -4.57
C VAL A 21 4.11 -4.76 -5.62
N VAL A 22 4.53 -5.96 -5.26
CA VAL A 22 5.22 -6.89 -6.15
C VAL A 22 4.24 -8.02 -6.51
N GLY A 23 3.99 -8.20 -7.80
CA GLY A 23 2.94 -9.06 -8.35
C GLY A 23 1.65 -8.29 -8.62
N CYS A 24 1.26 -8.21 -9.89
CA CYS A 24 0.06 -7.55 -10.41
C CYS A 24 -0.90 -8.53 -11.10
N GLY A 25 -0.82 -9.83 -10.76
CA GLY A 25 -1.83 -10.83 -11.08
C GLY A 25 -3.09 -10.69 -10.22
N GLY A 26 -3.85 -11.77 -9.99
CA GLY A 26 -5.16 -11.71 -9.31
C GLY A 26 -5.20 -10.91 -7.99
N THR A 27 -4.33 -11.23 -7.03
CA THR A 27 -4.29 -10.50 -5.74
C THR A 27 -3.75 -9.08 -5.90
N GLY A 28 -2.78 -8.88 -6.78
CA GLY A 28 -2.18 -7.57 -7.06
C GLY A 28 -3.18 -6.60 -7.68
N SER A 29 -3.92 -7.04 -8.70
CA SER A 29 -5.02 -6.28 -9.29
C SER A 29 -6.12 -5.98 -8.27
N TRP A 30 -6.51 -6.98 -7.48
CA TRP A 30 -7.54 -6.80 -6.44
C TRP A 30 -7.16 -5.73 -5.41
N ILE A 31 -5.90 -5.70 -4.95
CA ILE A 31 -5.46 -4.74 -3.93
C ILE A 31 -5.11 -3.36 -4.51
N ALA A 32 -4.87 -3.26 -5.82
CA ALA A 32 -4.40 -2.03 -6.46
C ALA A 32 -5.33 -0.83 -6.18
N ALA A 33 -6.64 -1.04 -6.30
CA ALA A 33 -7.62 0.01 -6.03
C ALA A 33 -7.65 0.44 -4.55
N GLN A 34 -7.44 -0.50 -3.62
CA GLN A 34 -7.38 -0.20 -2.19
C GLN A 34 -6.13 0.62 -1.87
N VAL A 35 -4.98 0.20 -2.40
CA VAL A 35 -3.69 0.91 -2.23
C VAL A 35 -3.78 2.33 -2.78
N ALA A 36 -4.39 2.52 -3.96
CA ALA A 36 -4.61 3.84 -4.54
C ALA A 36 -5.49 4.73 -3.64
N ARG A 37 -6.62 4.20 -3.13
CA ARG A 37 -7.50 4.94 -2.21
C ARG A 37 -6.82 5.30 -0.90
N THR A 38 -6.10 4.35 -0.29
CA THR A 38 -5.31 4.62 0.92
C THR A 38 -4.26 5.71 0.66
N GLY A 39 -3.58 5.65 -0.49
CA GLY A 39 -2.64 6.69 -0.90
C GLY A 39 -3.29 8.05 -1.02
N ARG A 40 -4.49 8.13 -1.60
CA ARG A 40 -5.25 9.38 -1.70
C ARG A 40 -5.56 9.99 -0.34
N VAL A 41 -6.07 9.20 0.60
CA VAL A 41 -6.35 9.65 1.98
C VAL A 41 -5.08 10.16 2.66
N LEU A 42 -3.96 9.45 2.48
CA LEU A 42 -2.67 9.88 3.04
C LEU A 42 -2.18 11.21 2.44
N ILE A 43 -2.40 11.44 1.14
CA ILE A 43 -2.10 12.72 0.48
C ILE A 43 -2.96 13.84 1.07
N GLU A 44 -4.26 13.60 1.25
CA GLU A 44 -5.19 14.57 1.86
C GLU A 44 -4.82 14.91 3.30
N GLN A 45 -4.19 13.98 4.02
CA GLN A 45 -3.58 14.20 5.35
C GLN A 45 -2.22 14.92 5.30
N GLY A 46 -1.78 15.40 4.14
CA GLY A 46 -0.53 16.14 3.96
C GLY A 46 0.73 15.27 3.89
N ARG A 47 0.59 13.96 3.62
CA ARG A 47 1.75 13.07 3.43
C ARG A 47 2.20 13.08 1.98
N ARG A 48 3.51 12.98 1.76
CA ARG A 48 4.10 12.67 0.44
C ARG A 48 3.99 11.16 0.21
N VAL A 49 3.18 10.73 -0.75
CA VAL A 49 2.97 9.30 -1.03
C VAL A 49 3.59 8.90 -2.36
N GLN A 50 4.28 7.77 -2.39
CA GLN A 50 4.73 7.10 -3.61
C GLN A 50 4.18 5.67 -3.61
N ILE A 51 3.49 5.30 -4.69
CA ILE A 51 3.00 3.94 -4.91
C ILE A 51 3.70 3.39 -6.14
N MET A 52 4.24 2.18 -6.04
CA MET A 52 4.91 1.49 -7.13
C MET A 52 4.37 0.06 -7.24
N PHE A 53 3.97 -0.32 -8.44
CA PHE A 53 3.54 -1.67 -8.79
C PHE A 53 4.61 -2.29 -9.69
N ILE A 54 5.02 -3.52 -9.39
CA ILE A 54 6.06 -4.25 -10.12
C ILE A 54 5.52 -5.63 -10.46
N ASP A 55 5.47 -5.95 -11.75
CA ASP A 55 5.21 -7.32 -12.23
C ASP A 55 6.09 -7.59 -13.45
N PRO A 56 6.95 -8.61 -13.43
CA PRO A 56 7.73 -9.00 -14.61
C PRO A 56 6.89 -9.77 -15.64
N ASP A 57 5.71 -10.28 -15.27
CA ASP A 57 4.85 -11.05 -16.16
C ASP A 57 4.07 -10.14 -17.14
N ARG A 58 3.65 -10.71 -18.26
CA ARG A 58 2.81 -10.02 -19.25
C ARG A 58 1.37 -10.45 -19.09
N VAL A 59 0.45 -9.51 -19.32
CA VAL A 59 -0.97 -9.85 -19.41
C VAL A 59 -1.20 -10.83 -20.55
N SER A 60 -1.86 -11.94 -20.24
CA SER A 60 -2.32 -12.94 -21.20
C SER A 60 -3.84 -13.02 -21.17
N ALA A 61 -4.46 -13.60 -22.21
CA ALA A 61 -5.91 -13.76 -22.29
C ALA A 61 -6.50 -14.50 -21.07
N ALA A 62 -5.77 -15.47 -20.51
CA ALA A 62 -6.17 -16.20 -19.31
C ALA A 62 -6.21 -15.34 -18.03
N ASN A 63 -5.50 -14.21 -18.01
CA ASN A 63 -5.41 -13.34 -16.85
C ASN A 63 -6.46 -12.22 -16.88
N VAL A 64 -6.98 -11.85 -18.05
CA VAL A 64 -7.92 -10.72 -18.22
C VAL A 64 -9.16 -10.81 -17.32
N PRO A 65 -9.84 -11.96 -17.17
CA PRO A 65 -11.07 -12.00 -16.36
C PRO A 65 -10.87 -11.81 -14.86
N ARG A 66 -9.63 -12.02 -14.37
CA ARG A 66 -9.30 -12.09 -12.93
C ARG A 66 -8.28 -11.04 -12.46
N SER A 67 -7.70 -10.30 -13.40
CA SER A 67 -6.65 -9.30 -13.15
C SER A 67 -7.05 -7.90 -13.61
N CYS A 68 -8.35 -7.68 -13.80
CA CYS A 68 -8.95 -6.36 -14.04
C CYS A 68 -9.10 -5.52 -12.75
#